data_AF-A0A1Z3HJP2-F1
#
_entry.id   AF-A0A1Z3HJP2-F1
#
_cell.length_a   1.000
_cell.length_b   1.000
_cell.length_c   1.000
_cell.angle_alpha   90.00
_cell.angle_beta   90.00
_cell.angle_gamma   90.00
#
_symmetry.space_group_name_H-M   'P 1'
#
loop_
_entity.id
_entity.type
_entity.pdbx_description
1 polymer ?
#
loop_
_entity_poly.entity_id
_entity_poly.type
_entity_poly.pdbx_seq_one_letter_code
_entity_poly.pdbx_strand_id
1 'polypeptide(L)'
;MLEHPLKGRWAADAQTLANRFGRHWSDWFTFLSQPEVDPDNNDAERGLRPVVIHRKVTSGARSDWGAQLVAMMFSFLESMRRQGENAVDRLFELIASSGCSPPALLPG
;
A
#
# COMPACT_ATOMS: atom_id res chain seq x y z
N MET A 1 -12.55 -23.00 -24.64
CA MET A 1 -12.46 -22.10 -25.81
C MET A 1 -11.96 -20.75 -25.28
N LEU A 2 -10.65 -20.64 -25.04
CA LEU A 2 -10.02 -19.38 -24.65
C LEU A 2 -9.71 -18.65 -25.95
N GLU A 3 -10.55 -17.67 -26.28
CA GLU A 3 -10.43 -16.85 -27.48
C GLU A 3 -9.04 -16.19 -27.57
N HIS A 4 -8.49 -16.21 -28.77
CA HIS A 4 -7.09 -15.90 -29.05
C HIS A 4 -6.65 -14.51 -28.56
N PRO A 5 -5.46 -14.40 -27.93
CA PRO A 5 -4.89 -13.13 -27.54
C PRO A 5 -4.57 -12.25 -28.77
N LEU A 6 -4.89 -10.95 -28.70
CA LEU A 6 -4.52 -9.94 -29.71
C LEU A 6 -3.00 -9.98 -29.98
N LYS A 7 -2.63 -10.25 -31.23
CA LYS A 7 -1.25 -10.47 -31.70
C LYS A 7 -0.33 -9.30 -31.31
N GLY A 8 0.63 -9.54 -30.41
CA GLY A 8 1.76 -8.64 -30.13
C GLY A 8 1.92 -8.09 -28.69
N ARG A 9 0.85 -8.00 -27.88
CA ARG A 9 0.94 -7.38 -26.52
C ARG A 9 1.30 -8.37 -25.40
N TRP A 10 0.82 -9.60 -25.53
CA TRP A 10 0.94 -10.66 -24.51
C TRP A 10 2.36 -11.12 -24.24
N ALA A 11 3.23 -11.12 -25.26
CA ALA A 11 4.61 -11.55 -25.08
C ALA A 11 5.39 -10.60 -24.16
N ALA A 12 5.19 -9.29 -24.31
CA ALA A 12 5.83 -8.28 -23.48
C ALA A 12 5.26 -8.27 -22.04
N ASP A 13 3.94 -8.38 -21.90
CA ASP A 13 3.28 -8.44 -20.59
C ASP A 13 3.66 -9.73 -19.83
N ALA A 14 3.69 -10.87 -20.52
CA ALA A 14 4.14 -12.15 -19.95
C ALA A 14 5.62 -12.10 -19.54
N GLN A 15 6.49 -11.48 -20.36
CA GLN A 15 7.89 -11.31 -20.02
C GLN A 15 8.06 -10.38 -18.80
N THR A 16 7.28 -9.31 -18.72
CA THR A 16 7.28 -8.40 -17.57
C THR A 16 6.84 -9.12 -16.30
N LEU A 17 5.79 -9.94 -16.39
CA LEU A 17 5.32 -10.75 -15.29
C LEU A 17 6.37 -11.79 -14.86
N ALA A 18 6.98 -12.51 -15.79
CA ALA A 18 8.04 -13.48 -15.52
C ALA A 18 9.26 -12.83 -14.83
N ASN A 19 9.68 -11.65 -15.31
CA ASN A 19 10.76 -10.88 -14.69
C ASN A 19 10.40 -10.47 -13.25
N ARG A 20 9.14 -10.12 -13.00
CA ARG A 20 8.64 -9.77 -11.65
C ARG A 20 8.62 -10.98 -10.73
N PHE A 21 8.21 -12.15 -11.22
CA PHE A 21 8.30 -13.41 -10.47
C PHE A 21 9.74 -13.71 -10.08
N GLY A 22 10.68 -13.62 -11.02
CA GLY A 22 12.10 -13.83 -10.74
C GLY A 22 12.66 -12.84 -9.73
N ARG A 23 12.31 -11.55 -9.86
CA ARG A 23 12.77 -10.48 -8.95
C ARG A 23 12.32 -10.67 -7.51
N HIS A 24 11.10 -11.17 -7.29
CA HIS A 24 10.48 -11.29 -5.97
C HIS A 24 10.35 -12.74 -5.50
N TRP A 25 11.06 -13.68 -6.12
CA TRP A 25 10.91 -15.12 -5.89
C TRP A 25 10.97 -15.51 -4.40
N SER A 26 11.85 -14.86 -3.63
CA SER A 26 12.00 -15.07 -2.19
C SER A 26 10.73 -14.79 -1.40
N ASP A 27 9.88 -13.88 -1.87
CA ASP A 27 8.77 -13.33 -1.11
C ASP A 27 7.49 -14.14 -1.32
N TRP A 28 7.35 -14.80 -2.48
CA TRP A 28 6.15 -15.56 -2.88
C TRP A 28 5.81 -16.72 -1.94
N PHE A 29 6.84 -17.32 -1.35
CA PHE A 29 6.70 -18.52 -0.51
C PHE A 29 7.07 -18.27 0.95
N THR A 30 7.02 -17.01 1.39
CA THR A 30 7.32 -16.63 2.78
C THR A 30 6.50 -17.44 3.79
N PHE A 31 5.24 -17.74 3.48
CA PHE A 31 4.36 -18.57 4.32
C PHE A 31 4.88 -20.01 4.56
N LEU A 32 5.78 -20.52 3.71
CA LEU A 32 6.40 -21.84 3.93
C LEU A 32 7.43 -21.82 5.06
N SER A 33 8.04 -20.67 5.34
CA SER A 33 9.04 -20.50 6.39
C SER A 33 8.53 -19.72 7.61
N GLN A 34 7.49 -18.90 7.44
CA GLN A 34 6.86 -18.08 8.48
C GLN A 34 5.36 -18.44 8.57
N PRO A 35 4.97 -19.35 9.48
CA PRO A 35 3.58 -19.82 9.62
C PRO A 35 2.56 -18.72 9.96
N GLU A 36 3.03 -17.58 10.48
CA GLU A 36 2.23 -16.39 10.79
C GLU A 36 1.83 -15.57 9.55
N VAL A 37 2.44 -15.85 8.38
CA VAL A 37 2.13 -15.18 7.12
C VAL A 37 1.13 -16.02 6.33
N ASP A 38 -0.02 -15.43 6.00
CA ASP A 38 -1.02 -16.10 5.18
C ASP A 38 -0.49 -16.36 3.75
N PRO A 39 -0.91 -17.47 3.10
CA PRO A 39 -0.51 -17.80 1.73
C PRO A 39 -1.19 -16.93 0.67
N ASP A 40 -2.04 -15.98 1.07
CA ASP A 40 -2.78 -15.10 0.19
C ASP A 40 -2.49 -13.61 0.46
N ASN A 41 -2.94 -12.75 -0.46
CA ASN A 41 -2.67 -11.31 -0.42
C ASN A 41 -3.87 -10.51 0.13
N ASN A 42 -4.85 -11.16 0.75
CA ASN A 42 -6.13 -10.53 1.10
C ASN A 42 -5.94 -9.36 2.05
N ASP A 43 -5.04 -9.48 3.02
CA ASP A 43 -4.81 -8.44 4.01
C ASP A 43 -4.15 -7.19 3.43
N ALA A 44 -3.21 -7.37 2.49
CA ALA A 44 -2.64 -6.23 1.77
C ALA A 44 -3.69 -5.56 0.86
N GLU A 45 -4.50 -6.35 0.14
CA GLU A 45 -5.57 -5.82 -0.71
C GLU A 45 -6.63 -5.07 0.09
N ARG A 46 -7.00 -5.58 1.27
CA ARG A 46 -7.92 -4.93 2.21
C ARG A 46 -7.33 -3.61 2.71
N GLY A 47 -6.06 -3.59 3.11
CA GLY A 47 -5.38 -2.37 3.55
C GLY A 47 -5.27 -1.29 2.46
N LEU A 48 -5.11 -1.69 1.19
CA LEU A 48 -5.01 -0.76 0.05
C LEU A 48 -6.38 -0.25 -0.45
N ARG A 49 -7.45 -1.01 -0.24
CA ARG A 49 -8.79 -0.67 -0.76
C ARG A 49 -9.29 0.73 -0.36
N PRO A 50 -9.15 1.19 0.90
CA PRO A 50 -9.52 2.56 1.29
C PRO A 50 -8.79 3.63 0.49
N VAL A 51 -7.49 3.44 0.20
CA VAL A 51 -6.66 4.39 -0.57
C VAL A 51 -7.17 4.48 -2.02
N VAL A 52 -7.45 3.34 -2.64
CA VAL A 52 -7.95 3.28 -4.03
C VAL A 52 -9.33 3.91 -4.15
N ILE A 53 -10.24 3.63 -3.19
CA ILE A 53 -11.57 4.24 -3.15
C ILE A 53 -11.43 5.75 -2.96
N HIS A 54 -10.61 6.19 -2.01
CA HIS A 54 -10.37 7.61 -1.78
C HIS A 54 -9.89 8.31 -3.05
N ARG A 55 -8.84 7.79 -3.70
CA ARG A 55 -8.32 8.35 -4.96
C ARG A 55 -9.40 8.42 -6.05
N LYS A 56 -10.26 7.39 -6.14
CA LYS A 56 -11.35 7.36 -7.13
C LYS A 56 -12.39 8.44 -6.85
N VAL A 57 -12.79 8.63 -5.60
CA VAL A 57 -13.83 9.59 -5.20
C VAL A 57 -13.31 11.04 -5.25
N THR A 58 -12.08 11.29 -4.78
CA THR A 58 -11.51 12.64 -4.71
C THR A 58 -10.83 13.08 -6.00
N SER A 59 -10.75 12.21 -7.01
CA SER A 59 -9.88 12.37 -8.19
C SER A 59 -8.39 12.49 -7.86
N GLY A 60 -7.97 12.08 -6.65
CA GLY A 60 -6.59 12.08 -6.18
C GLY A 60 -6.05 13.46 -5.81
N ALA A 61 -4.81 13.49 -5.33
CA ALA A 61 -4.12 14.72 -4.98
C ALA A 61 -3.69 15.51 -6.23
N ARG A 62 -3.67 16.84 -6.13
CA ARG A 62 -3.25 17.77 -7.18
C ARG A 62 -1.83 18.30 -7.02
N SER A 63 -1.12 17.83 -5.99
CA SER A 63 0.28 18.15 -5.72
C SER A 63 0.96 16.94 -5.08
N ASP A 64 2.29 16.86 -5.22
CA ASP A 64 3.09 15.81 -4.60
C ASP A 64 2.98 15.84 -3.08
N TRP A 65 2.97 17.04 -2.49
CA TRP A 65 2.74 17.21 -1.06
C TRP A 65 1.38 16.64 -0.62
N GLY A 66 0.31 16.90 -1.37
CA GLY A 66 -1.01 16.34 -1.08
C GLY A 66 -1.04 14.81 -1.22
N ALA A 67 -0.31 14.26 -2.19
CA ALA A 67 -0.19 12.81 -2.37
C ALA A 67 0.54 12.16 -1.19
N GLN A 68 1.64 12.77 -0.73
CA GLN A 68 2.38 12.32 0.44
C GLN A 68 1.54 12.39 1.72
N LEU A 69 0.79 13.49 1.91
CA LEU A 69 -0.10 13.63 3.07
C LEU A 69 -1.15 12.51 3.11
N VAL A 70 -1.81 12.24 1.99
CA VAL A 70 -2.80 11.17 1.88
C VAL A 70 -2.16 9.80 2.15
N ALA A 71 -0.96 9.55 1.63
CA ALA A 71 -0.22 8.32 1.88
C ALA A 71 0.11 8.14 3.38
N MET A 72 0.59 9.19 4.04
CA MET A 72 0.87 9.17 5.48
C MET A 72 -0.40 8.92 6.30
N MET A 73 -1.50 9.59 5.97
CA MET A 73 -2.78 9.46 6.66
C MET A 73 -3.31 8.02 6.59
N PHE A 74 -3.38 7.42 5.40
CA PHE A 74 -3.85 6.04 5.27
C PHE A 74 -2.89 5.02 5.90
N SER A 75 -1.57 5.26 5.84
CA SER A 75 -0.59 4.40 6.50
C SER A 75 -0.74 4.43 8.02
N PHE A 76 -0.98 5.62 8.59
CA PHE A 76 -1.27 5.78 10.01
C PHE A 76 -2.55 5.03 10.40
N LEU A 77 -3.65 5.25 9.67
CA LEU A 77 -4.92 4.58 9.95
C LEU A 77 -4.82 3.05 9.87
N GLU A 78 -4.12 2.52 8.86
CA GLU A 78 -3.92 1.08 8.71
C GLU A 78 -3.03 0.51 9.82
N SER A 79 -2.02 1.27 10.26
CA SER A 79 -1.17 0.87 11.38
C SER A 79 -1.97 0.77 12.69
N MET A 80 -2.80 1.78 12.98
CA MET A 80 -3.70 1.77 14.16
C MET A 80 -4.68 0.60 14.09
N ARG A 81 -5.27 0.34 12.93
CA ARG A 81 -6.16 -0.80 12.71
C ARG A 81 -5.46 -2.14 12.98
N ARG A 82 -4.22 -2.31 12.52
CA ARG A 82 -3.43 -3.54 12.73
C ARG A 82 -3.02 -3.74 14.19
N GLN A 83 -2.76 -2.65 14.91
CA GLN A 83 -2.41 -2.68 16.34
C GLN A 83 -3.63 -2.78 17.25
N GLY A 84 -4.85 -2.57 16.73
CA GLY A 84 -6.07 -2.51 17.52
C GLY A 84 -6.18 -1.23 18.36
N GLU A 85 -5.47 -0.17 17.98
CA GLU A 85 -5.44 1.11 18.69
C GLU A 85 -6.49 2.09 18.11
N ASN A 86 -7.00 2.99 18.96
CA ASN A 86 -7.85 4.08 18.52
C ASN A 86 -7.01 5.16 17.83
N ALA A 87 -7.24 5.35 16.53
CA ALA A 87 -6.46 6.29 15.73
C ALA A 87 -6.63 7.76 16.16
N VAL A 88 -7.79 8.15 16.69
CA VAL A 88 -8.04 9.52 17.16
C VAL A 88 -7.27 9.78 18.45
N ASP A 89 -7.34 8.85 19.40
CA ASP A 89 -6.63 8.95 20.67
C ASP A 89 -5.12 9.00 20.42
N ARG A 90 -4.61 8.13 19.54
CA ARG A 90 -3.19 8.16 19.17
C ARG A 90 -2.75 9.42 18.45
N LEU A 91 -3.58 9.94 17.55
CA LEU A 91 -3.27 11.20 16.90
C LEU A 91 -3.20 12.34 17.92
N PHE A 92 -4.14 12.37 18.87
CA PHE A 92 -4.15 13.37 19.94
C PHE A 92 -2.89 13.27 20.82
N GLU A 93 -2.53 12.06 21.26
CA GLU A 93 -1.31 11.82 22.03
C GLU A 93 -0.05 12.26 21.27
N LEU A 94 0.05 11.89 19.98
CA LEU A 94 1.17 12.30 19.14
C LEU A 94 1.26 13.82 19.04
N ILE A 95 0.15 14.51 18.77
CA ILE A 95 0.12 15.98 18.70
C ILE A 95 0.47 16.63 20.04
N ALA A 96 -0.07 16.11 21.15
CA ALA A 96 0.21 16.61 22.50
C ALA A 96 1.68 16.43 22.90
N SER A 97 2.30 15.30 22.50
CA SER A 97 3.70 14.98 22.78
C SER A 97 4.71 15.68 21.86
N SER A 98 4.30 16.11 20.67
CA SER A 98 5.20 16.60 19.62
C SER A 98 5.59 18.07 19.75
N GLY A 99 5.18 18.74 20.84
CA GLY A 99 5.69 20.05 21.24
C GLY A 99 5.89 21.00 20.06
N CYS A 100 4.83 21.35 19.32
CA CYS A 100 4.82 22.34 18.23
C CYS A 100 6.10 22.40 17.36
N SER A 101 6.50 21.29 16.76
CA SER A 101 7.30 21.35 15.54
C SER A 101 6.70 20.43 14.49
N PRO A 102 6.21 20.96 13.36
CA PRO A 102 5.75 20.14 12.24
C PRO A 102 6.88 19.19 11.81
N PRO A 103 6.56 17.96 11.38
CA PRO A 103 7.56 17.07 10.82
C PRO A 103 8.25 17.78 9.65
N ALA A 104 9.57 17.95 9.75
CA ALA A 104 10.36 18.58 8.71
C ALA A 104 10.19 17.78 7.41
N LEU A 105 9.65 18.42 6.38
CA LEU A 105 9.55 17.85 5.05
C LEU A 105 10.98 17.63 4.55
N LEU A 106 11.41 16.36 4.50
CA LEU A 106 12.68 16.02 3.87
C LEU A 106 12.60 16.41 2.38
N PRO A 107 13.59 17.15 1.85
CA PRO A 107 13.60 17.45 0.42
C PRO A 107 13.80 16.16 -0.37
N GLY A 108 12.98 16.00 -1.42
CA GLY A 108 13.12 14.96 -2.44
C GLY A 108 14.13 15.33 -3.52
#